data_AF-A0A2E5E222-F1
#
_entry.id   AF-A0A2E5E222-F1
#
_cell.length_a   1.000
_cell.length_b   1.000
_cell.length_c   1.000
_cell.angle_alpha   90.00
_cell.angle_beta   90.00
_cell.angle_gamma   90.00
#
_symmetry.space_group_name_H-M   'P 1'
#
loop_
_entity.id
_entity.type
_entity.pdbx_description
1 polymer ?
#
loop_
_entity_poly.entity_id
_entity_poly.type
_entity_poly.pdbx_seq_one_letter_code
_entity_poly.pdbx_strand_id
1 'polypeptide(L)'
;MNVKRASVFAGSVAAIALASVASADFNGMAWQVVDNGGNEGNGGDTYRLYAMLDMGDRLDAVAGNETQGLNLSANGSFYQNAAGGPTSLAINSAFFGFVPSMEWDSYVTVGALHADGFPYGSNALNDVGIDWSDFEAGGDLTSNNGTWFVTPDQPQGEAIEHSGLNGDVTGTGYGVLIAQVTVLGAGDYAGSFSGLLQGKTASGDTWQVGVNDFQFGAIPAPGALALLGLAGLAGRRRRR
;
A
#
# COMPACT_ATOMS: atom_id res chain seq x y z
N MET A 1 -32.83 -36.98 43.33
CA MET A 1 -33.46 -36.51 42.07
C MET A 1 -32.83 -35.16 41.76
N ASN A 2 -31.96 -35.11 40.74
CA ASN A 2 -31.07 -33.99 40.45
C ASN A 2 -31.82 -32.87 39.72
N VAL A 3 -31.94 -31.69 40.33
CA VAL A 3 -32.49 -30.50 39.67
C VAL A 3 -31.31 -29.66 39.18
N LYS A 4 -31.05 -29.70 37.86
CA LYS A 4 -30.03 -28.89 37.21
C LYS A 4 -30.49 -27.43 37.17
N ARG A 5 -29.62 -26.52 37.63
CA ARG A 5 -29.82 -25.07 37.62
C ARG A 5 -29.80 -24.55 36.18
N ALA A 6 -30.82 -23.77 35.81
CA ALA A 6 -30.83 -23.01 34.56
C ALA A 6 -30.09 -21.69 34.78
N SER A 7 -29.01 -21.48 34.04
CA SER A 7 -28.22 -20.26 34.02
C SER A 7 -28.88 -19.20 33.15
N VAL A 8 -29.10 -18.04 33.74
CA VAL A 8 -29.51 -16.78 33.10
C VAL A 8 -28.32 -16.23 32.31
N PHE A 9 -28.45 -16.08 30.99
CA PHE A 9 -27.54 -15.27 30.20
C PHE A 9 -28.11 -13.86 30.09
N ALA A 10 -27.63 -12.96 30.94
CA ALA A 10 -27.79 -11.53 30.76
C ALA A 10 -26.67 -11.07 29.80
N GLY A 11 -27.03 -10.83 28.53
CA GLY A 11 -26.14 -10.23 27.55
C GLY A 11 -25.98 -8.74 27.85
N SER A 12 -24.89 -8.37 28.51
CA SER A 12 -24.47 -6.97 28.64
C SER A 12 -23.83 -6.51 27.33
N VAL A 13 -24.51 -5.61 26.61
CA VAL A 13 -23.91 -4.82 25.53
C VAL A 13 -22.90 -3.88 26.17
N ALA A 14 -21.62 -4.24 26.11
CA ALA A 14 -20.54 -3.33 26.45
C ALA A 14 -20.33 -2.40 25.25
N ALA A 15 -20.74 -1.14 25.39
CA ALA A 15 -20.34 -0.08 24.49
C ALA A 15 -18.81 0.05 24.55
N ILE A 16 -18.13 -0.35 23.47
CA ILE A 16 -16.71 -0.08 23.29
C ILE A 16 -16.55 1.42 23.08
N ALA A 17 -16.00 2.09 24.08
CA ALA A 17 -15.45 3.41 23.91
C ALA A 17 -14.28 3.30 22.93
N LEU A 18 -14.37 4.05 21.81
CA LEU A 18 -13.24 4.29 20.91
C LEU A 18 -12.21 5.15 21.66
N ALA A 19 -11.38 4.49 22.46
CA ALA A 19 -10.08 5.03 22.76
C ALA A 19 -9.26 4.84 21.47
N SER A 20 -9.06 5.93 20.74
CA SER A 20 -8.00 6.02 19.75
C SER A 20 -6.68 5.79 20.48
N VAL A 21 -6.25 4.53 20.58
CA VAL A 21 -4.83 4.25 20.76
C VAL A 21 -4.18 4.80 19.50
N ALA A 22 -3.39 5.86 19.65
CA ALA A 22 -2.39 6.15 18.64
C ALA A 22 -1.53 4.88 18.59
N SER A 23 -1.68 4.04 17.55
CA SER A 23 -0.76 2.93 17.35
C SER A 23 0.59 3.56 17.03
N ALA A 24 1.59 3.33 17.88
CA ALA A 24 2.91 3.93 17.73
C ALA A 24 3.74 3.30 16.59
N ASP A 25 3.12 2.44 15.77
CA ASP A 25 3.82 1.45 14.94
C ASP A 25 3.49 1.59 13.42
N PHE A 26 2.44 2.35 13.08
CA PHE A 26 2.11 2.72 11.70
C PHE A 26 2.31 4.22 11.51
N ASN A 27 3.20 4.57 10.57
CA ASN A 27 3.69 5.93 10.39
C ASN A 27 2.98 6.67 9.26
N GLY A 28 2.03 6.01 8.59
CA GLY A 28 1.27 6.56 7.46
C GLY A 28 1.47 5.77 6.18
N MET A 29 0.94 6.31 5.08
CA MET A 29 1.14 5.74 3.76
C MET A 29 2.13 6.59 2.96
N ALA A 30 2.90 5.93 2.10
CA ALA A 30 3.77 6.62 1.15
C ALA A 30 3.68 5.99 -0.24
N TRP A 31 4.11 6.73 -1.24
CA TRP A 31 4.23 6.26 -2.61
C TRP A 31 5.54 6.73 -3.26
N GLN A 32 5.98 6.00 -4.27
CA GLN A 32 7.16 6.32 -5.08
C GLN A 32 6.83 6.18 -6.56
N VAL A 33 7.31 7.12 -7.39
CA VAL A 33 7.32 6.95 -8.85
C VAL A 33 8.44 6.01 -9.24
N VAL A 34 8.11 5.00 -10.04
CA VAL A 34 9.11 4.16 -10.70
C VAL A 34 9.30 4.71 -12.11
N ASP A 35 10.52 5.11 -12.44
CA ASP A 35 10.84 5.58 -13.79
C ASP A 35 10.77 4.39 -14.75
N ASN A 36 9.79 4.42 -15.63
CA ASN A 36 9.56 3.37 -16.61
C ASN A 36 10.47 3.53 -17.86
N GLY A 37 11.27 4.60 -17.92
CA GLY A 37 12.21 4.87 -19.01
C GLY A 37 11.57 5.03 -20.39
N GLY A 38 10.25 5.31 -20.44
CA GLY A 38 9.46 5.34 -21.67
C GLY A 38 9.13 3.96 -22.27
N ASN A 39 9.36 2.86 -21.53
CA ASN A 39 9.07 1.49 -21.96
C ASN A 39 7.68 0.99 -21.52
N GLU A 40 6.84 1.92 -21.09
CA GLU A 40 5.43 1.67 -20.80
C GLU A 40 4.76 1.29 -22.11
N GLY A 41 4.15 0.12 -22.20
CA GLY A 41 3.41 -0.26 -23.40
C GLY A 41 2.30 0.73 -23.78
N ASN A 42 1.92 1.66 -22.90
CA ASN A 42 0.76 2.55 -23.05
C ASN A 42 0.87 3.99 -22.46
N GLY A 43 2.04 4.47 -22.00
CA GLY A 43 2.22 5.89 -21.63
C GLY A 43 1.57 6.36 -20.31
N GLY A 44 1.61 5.55 -19.26
CA GLY A 44 1.16 5.91 -17.91
C GLY A 44 2.23 5.67 -16.83
N ASP A 45 2.19 6.46 -15.76
CA ASP A 45 3.19 6.42 -14.69
C ASP A 45 3.00 5.20 -13.77
N THR A 46 4.10 4.59 -13.34
CA THR A 46 4.10 3.49 -12.36
C THR A 46 4.34 4.03 -10.95
N TYR A 47 3.49 3.61 -10.03
CA TYR A 47 3.54 3.96 -8.62
C TYR A 47 3.69 2.72 -7.76
N ARG A 48 4.60 2.79 -6.78
CA ARG A 48 4.69 1.82 -5.69
C ARG A 48 4.10 2.41 -4.44
N LEU A 49 3.18 1.69 -3.80
CA LEU A 49 2.49 2.09 -2.58
C LEU A 49 3.07 1.34 -1.38
N TYR A 50 3.32 2.07 -0.29
CA TYR A 50 3.96 1.54 0.92
C TYR A 50 3.13 1.83 2.16
N ALA A 51 3.00 0.82 3.02
CA ALA A 51 2.64 1.01 4.42
C ALA A 51 3.92 1.35 5.19
N MET A 52 3.98 2.54 5.79
CA MET A 52 5.17 3.03 6.49
C MET A 52 5.14 2.59 7.94
N LEU A 53 6.23 2.01 8.41
CA LEU A 53 6.35 1.38 9.72
C LEU A 53 7.72 1.74 10.33
N ASP A 54 7.93 1.38 11.60
CA ASP A 54 9.25 1.48 12.21
C ASP A 54 10.16 0.30 11.79
N MET A 55 11.46 0.49 11.97
CA MET A 55 12.44 -0.57 11.71
C MET A 55 12.19 -1.78 12.61
N GLY A 56 12.03 -2.96 12.01
CA GLY A 56 11.76 -4.21 12.73
C GLY A 56 10.28 -4.53 12.89
N ASP A 57 9.40 -3.58 12.55
CA ASP A 57 7.97 -3.85 12.42
C ASP A 57 7.66 -4.52 11.08
N ARG A 58 6.47 -5.11 11.00
CA ARG A 58 6.03 -5.86 9.82
C ARG A 58 4.56 -5.66 9.50
N LEU A 59 4.25 -5.73 8.21
CA LEU A 59 2.90 -5.85 7.67
C LEU A 59 2.64 -7.33 7.35
N ASP A 60 1.50 -7.84 7.79
CA ASP A 60 1.09 -9.23 7.57
C ASP A 60 -0.09 -9.34 6.61
N ALA A 61 -1.02 -8.38 6.63
CA ALA A 61 -2.23 -8.46 5.81
C ALA A 61 -2.75 -7.09 5.39
N VAL A 62 -3.35 -7.07 4.20
CA VAL A 62 -4.16 -5.97 3.70
C VAL A 62 -5.54 -6.52 3.37
N ALA A 63 -6.59 -5.91 3.93
CA ALA A 63 -7.93 -6.47 3.89
C ALA A 63 -9.03 -5.42 3.69
N GLY A 64 -10.20 -5.88 3.26
CA GLY A 64 -11.45 -5.15 3.29
C GLY A 64 -12.51 -5.90 4.09
N ASN A 65 -13.33 -5.18 4.85
CA ASN A 65 -14.50 -5.72 5.55
C ASN A 65 -15.73 -4.80 5.37
N GLU A 66 -16.88 -5.16 5.96
CA GLU A 66 -18.12 -4.38 5.85
C GLU A 66 -18.03 -2.95 6.45
N THR A 67 -17.11 -2.72 7.38
CA THR A 67 -16.90 -1.41 8.03
C THR A 67 -15.86 -0.57 7.29
N GLN A 68 -14.77 -1.20 6.87
CA GLN A 68 -13.67 -0.60 6.12
C GLN A 68 -13.51 -1.39 4.82
N GLY A 69 -14.13 -0.90 3.75
CA GLY A 69 -13.95 -1.48 2.42
C GLY A 69 -12.50 -1.34 1.97
N LEU A 70 -12.01 -2.38 1.29
CA LEU A 70 -10.82 -2.29 0.47
C LEU A 70 -11.21 -1.63 -0.85
N ASN A 71 -10.48 -0.57 -1.21
CA ASN A 71 -10.59 0.08 -2.50
C ASN A 71 -9.19 0.56 -2.93
N LEU A 72 -8.70 0.06 -4.06
CA LEU A 72 -7.58 0.62 -4.79
C LEU A 72 -8.10 1.07 -6.15
N SER A 73 -8.14 2.39 -6.34
CA SER A 73 -8.76 3.03 -7.50
C SER A 73 -7.75 3.82 -8.32
N ALA A 74 -8.03 3.94 -9.61
CA ALA A 74 -7.26 4.75 -10.55
C ALA A 74 -8.07 5.94 -11.06
N ASN A 75 -7.42 7.09 -11.23
CA ASN A 75 -7.95 8.14 -12.07
C ASN A 75 -7.73 7.75 -13.54
N GLY A 76 -8.65 6.98 -14.09
CA GLY A 76 -8.54 6.35 -15.41
C GLY A 76 -8.65 4.83 -15.30
N SER A 77 -7.61 4.12 -15.68
CA SER A 77 -7.54 2.66 -15.65
C SER A 77 -6.15 2.19 -15.23
N PHE A 78 -6.07 1.04 -14.59
CA PHE A 78 -4.81 0.34 -14.40
C PHE A 78 -4.36 -0.32 -15.70
N TYR A 79 -3.06 -0.26 -15.97
CA TYR A 79 -2.45 -1.10 -16.98
C TYR A 79 -2.35 -2.54 -16.46
N GLN A 80 -2.80 -3.48 -17.27
CA GLN A 80 -2.71 -4.92 -17.02
C GLN A 80 -2.02 -5.64 -18.17
N ASN A 81 -1.12 -6.57 -17.83
CA ASN A 81 -0.34 -7.33 -18.79
C ASN A 81 -0.81 -8.78 -18.85
N ALA A 82 -1.10 -9.27 -20.07
CA ALA A 82 -1.57 -10.64 -20.27
C ALA A 82 -0.56 -11.74 -19.86
N ALA A 83 0.72 -11.41 -19.66
CA ALA A 83 1.75 -12.32 -19.17
C ALA A 83 1.97 -12.23 -17.64
N GLY A 84 1.31 -11.28 -16.95
CA GLY A 84 1.35 -11.13 -15.51
C GLY A 84 0.04 -11.54 -14.84
N GLY A 85 -0.40 -10.74 -13.88
CA GLY A 85 -1.60 -11.03 -13.11
C GLY A 85 -1.69 -10.22 -11.80
N PRO A 86 -2.72 -10.46 -10.98
CA PRO A 86 -3.17 -9.50 -9.98
C PRO A 86 -2.25 -9.39 -8.76
N THR A 87 -1.29 -10.31 -8.63
CA THR A 87 -0.40 -10.42 -7.47
C THR A 87 1.05 -10.53 -7.88
N SER A 88 1.97 -10.17 -6.98
CA SER A 88 3.42 -10.28 -7.21
C SER A 88 3.88 -11.71 -7.55
N LEU A 89 3.11 -12.75 -7.21
CA LEU A 89 3.37 -14.14 -7.61
C LEU A 89 3.23 -14.37 -9.12
N ALA A 90 2.42 -13.57 -9.82
CA ALA A 90 2.26 -13.64 -11.27
C ALA A 90 3.38 -12.90 -12.02
N ILE A 91 4.18 -12.08 -11.32
CA ILE A 91 5.20 -11.23 -11.92
C ILE A 91 6.54 -11.96 -11.95
N ASN A 92 6.81 -12.70 -13.03
CA ASN A 92 8.07 -13.40 -13.23
C ASN A 92 9.11 -12.50 -13.93
N SER A 93 10.07 -11.99 -13.15
CA SER A 93 11.17 -11.14 -13.59
C SER A 93 12.04 -11.74 -14.71
N ALA A 94 12.13 -13.08 -14.80
CA ALA A 94 12.89 -13.74 -15.86
C ALA A 94 12.30 -13.51 -17.27
N PHE A 95 11.03 -13.09 -17.36
CA PHE A 95 10.38 -12.76 -18.63
C PHE A 95 10.57 -11.32 -19.08
N PHE A 96 11.12 -10.40 -18.28
CA PHE A 96 11.25 -9.00 -18.68
C PHE A 96 12.13 -8.79 -19.93
N GLY A 97 13.11 -9.68 -20.17
CA GLY A 97 13.89 -9.64 -21.42
C GLY A 97 13.11 -10.01 -22.69
N PHE A 98 11.95 -10.68 -22.54
CA PHE A 98 11.11 -11.16 -23.64
C PHE A 98 9.79 -10.39 -23.76
N VAL A 99 9.22 -9.99 -22.63
CA VAL A 99 8.01 -9.16 -22.50
C VAL A 99 8.33 -7.98 -21.57
N PRO A 100 9.07 -6.95 -22.04
CA PRO A 100 9.52 -5.85 -21.19
C PRO A 100 8.38 -5.09 -20.51
N SER A 101 7.23 -4.97 -21.18
CA SER A 101 6.08 -4.26 -20.63
C SER A 101 5.44 -4.95 -19.42
N MET A 102 5.81 -6.20 -19.13
CA MET A 102 5.32 -6.94 -17.96
C MET A 102 5.91 -6.39 -16.65
N GLU A 103 7.06 -5.73 -16.70
CA GLU A 103 7.67 -5.10 -15.51
C GLU A 103 6.77 -4.01 -14.91
N TRP A 104 5.93 -3.41 -15.75
CA TRP A 104 5.03 -2.32 -15.41
C TRP A 104 3.59 -2.77 -15.16
N ASP A 105 3.36 -4.08 -14.98
CA ASP A 105 2.05 -4.61 -14.66
C ASP A 105 1.54 -4.09 -13.31
N SER A 106 0.20 -4.06 -13.14
CA SER A 106 -0.43 -3.60 -11.90
C SER A 106 -0.80 -4.79 -11.02
N TYR A 107 -0.24 -4.86 -9.81
CA TYR A 107 -0.43 -5.99 -8.91
C TYR A 107 -0.35 -5.57 -7.44
N VAL A 108 -0.95 -6.38 -6.57
CA VAL A 108 -0.82 -6.25 -5.11
C VAL A 108 0.24 -7.18 -4.54
N THR A 109 0.76 -6.83 -3.37
CA THR A 109 1.79 -7.62 -2.68
C THR A 109 1.86 -7.33 -1.19
N VAL A 110 2.73 -8.07 -0.51
CA VAL A 110 3.32 -7.71 0.79
C VAL A 110 4.83 -7.87 0.61
N GLY A 111 5.51 -6.74 0.42
CA GLY A 111 6.96 -6.60 0.30
C GLY A 111 7.56 -7.03 -1.03
N ALA A 112 7.38 -8.29 -1.42
CA ALA A 112 8.05 -8.85 -2.60
C ALA A 112 7.52 -8.23 -3.91
N LEU A 113 8.42 -7.84 -4.82
CA LEU A 113 8.08 -7.28 -6.12
C LEU A 113 7.69 -8.36 -7.14
N HIS A 114 8.34 -9.51 -7.07
CA HIS A 114 8.28 -10.52 -8.13
C HIS A 114 8.12 -11.93 -7.57
N ALA A 115 7.83 -12.88 -8.45
CA ALA A 115 7.66 -14.30 -8.12
C ALA A 115 8.94 -14.94 -7.55
N ASP A 116 10.12 -14.42 -7.92
CA ASP A 116 11.41 -14.84 -7.38
C ASP A 116 11.67 -14.34 -5.94
N GLY A 117 10.78 -13.48 -5.43
CA GLY A 117 10.86 -12.94 -4.07
C GLY A 117 11.76 -11.74 -3.90
N PHE A 118 12.29 -11.12 -4.95
CA PHE A 118 13.07 -9.89 -4.79
C PHE A 118 12.27 -8.81 -4.02
N PRO A 119 12.87 -8.10 -3.04
CA PRO A 119 14.27 -8.17 -2.58
C PRO A 119 14.55 -9.19 -1.45
N TYR A 120 13.59 -10.01 -1.04
CA TYR A 120 13.64 -10.91 0.13
C TYR A 120 14.12 -12.34 -0.18
N GLY A 121 14.12 -12.76 -1.45
CA GLY A 121 14.57 -14.09 -1.89
C GLY A 121 13.49 -15.18 -1.89
N SER A 122 12.28 -14.88 -1.43
CA SER A 122 11.09 -15.71 -1.60
C SER A 122 9.82 -14.87 -1.67
N ASN A 123 8.81 -15.36 -2.38
CA ASN A 123 7.47 -14.79 -2.37
C ASN A 123 6.46 -15.86 -1.95
N ALA A 124 5.80 -15.64 -0.81
CA ALA A 124 4.81 -16.52 -0.20
C ALA A 124 3.49 -15.78 0.07
N LEU A 125 3.14 -14.84 -0.82
CA LEU A 125 1.87 -14.13 -0.76
C LEU A 125 0.69 -15.11 -0.88
N ASN A 126 -0.37 -14.87 -0.12
CA ASN A 126 -1.63 -15.59 -0.21
C ASN A 126 -2.77 -14.58 -0.32
N ASP A 127 -3.88 -14.99 -0.92
CA ASP A 127 -5.11 -14.20 -0.96
C ASP A 127 -6.35 -15.06 -0.71
N VAL A 128 -7.42 -14.44 -0.22
CA VAL A 128 -8.72 -15.08 -0.05
C VAL A 128 -9.84 -14.04 -0.16
N GLY A 129 -10.92 -14.40 -0.83
CA GLY A 129 -12.15 -13.60 -0.87
C GLY A 129 -12.08 -12.33 -1.74
N ILE A 130 -11.10 -12.24 -2.64
CA ILE A 130 -10.98 -11.15 -3.60
C ILE A 130 -11.46 -11.62 -4.97
N ASP A 131 -12.30 -10.81 -5.62
CA ASP A 131 -12.62 -10.95 -7.03
C ASP A 131 -11.69 -10.04 -7.83
N TRP A 132 -10.84 -10.66 -8.66
CA TRP A 132 -9.83 -9.97 -9.44
C TRP A 132 -10.34 -9.50 -10.81
N SER A 133 -11.57 -9.87 -11.19
CA SER A 133 -12.07 -9.72 -12.57
C SER A 133 -12.02 -8.27 -13.06
N ASP A 134 -12.48 -7.33 -12.24
CA ASP A 134 -12.49 -5.92 -12.59
C ASP A 134 -11.07 -5.33 -12.60
N PHE A 135 -10.24 -5.69 -11.62
CA PHE A 135 -8.86 -5.23 -11.52
C PHE A 135 -8.01 -5.69 -12.72
N GLU A 136 -8.09 -6.96 -13.09
CA GLU A 136 -7.40 -7.55 -14.25
C GLU A 136 -7.93 -7.03 -15.60
N ALA A 137 -9.13 -6.45 -15.61
CA ALA A 137 -9.66 -5.73 -16.76
C ALA A 137 -9.24 -4.25 -16.81
N GLY A 138 -8.39 -3.82 -15.87
CA GLY A 138 -7.91 -2.44 -15.74
C GLY A 138 -8.82 -1.51 -14.93
N GLY A 139 -9.85 -2.04 -14.28
CA GLY A 139 -10.74 -1.32 -13.38
C GLY A 139 -10.24 -1.29 -11.93
N ASP A 140 -11.04 -0.70 -11.05
CA ASP A 140 -10.70 -0.59 -9.64
C ASP A 140 -10.71 -1.96 -8.93
N LEU A 141 -9.84 -2.13 -7.93
CA LEU A 141 -9.89 -3.28 -7.02
C LEU A 141 -10.74 -2.92 -5.82
N THR A 142 -11.88 -3.59 -5.65
CA THR A 142 -12.76 -3.40 -4.49
C THR A 142 -13.07 -4.71 -3.78
N SER A 143 -13.13 -4.69 -2.46
CA SER A 143 -13.61 -5.83 -1.68
C SER A 143 -14.11 -5.41 -0.30
N ASN A 144 -15.11 -6.12 0.22
CA ASN A 144 -15.63 -5.95 1.57
C ASN A 144 -15.53 -7.22 2.43
N ASN A 145 -14.78 -8.24 1.96
CA ASN A 145 -14.51 -9.47 2.70
C ASN A 145 -13.23 -10.19 2.20
N GLY A 146 -12.36 -9.46 1.51
CA GLY A 146 -11.17 -10.00 0.86
C GLY A 146 -9.90 -9.56 1.57
N THR A 147 -8.85 -10.37 1.46
CA THR A 147 -7.53 -10.06 2.02
C THR A 147 -6.42 -10.70 1.19
N TRP A 148 -5.28 -10.03 1.11
CA TRP A 148 -4.01 -10.66 0.77
C TRP A 148 -3.04 -10.53 1.94
N PHE A 149 -2.25 -11.57 2.17
CA PHE A 149 -1.48 -11.72 3.40
C PHE A 149 -0.26 -12.61 3.25
N VAL A 150 0.62 -12.53 4.23
CA VAL A 150 1.77 -13.40 4.43
C VAL A 150 1.78 -13.90 5.87
N THR A 151 2.41 -15.04 6.10
CA THR A 151 2.53 -15.57 7.46
C THR A 151 3.68 -14.90 8.21
N PRO A 152 3.61 -14.81 9.57
CA PRO A 152 4.63 -14.15 10.40
C PRO A 152 6.06 -14.69 10.30
N ASP A 153 6.29 -15.83 9.66
CA ASP A 153 7.61 -16.42 9.41
C ASP A 153 8.24 -15.94 8.09
N GLN A 154 7.49 -15.22 7.24
CA GLN A 154 7.96 -14.75 5.95
C GLN A 154 8.67 -13.38 6.10
N PRO A 155 9.94 -13.26 5.67
CA PRO A 155 10.69 -12.00 5.75
C PRO A 155 10.09 -10.88 4.90
N GLN A 156 9.33 -11.20 3.85
CA GLN A 156 8.71 -10.19 2.97
C GLN A 156 7.70 -9.27 3.67
N GLY A 157 7.22 -9.66 4.86
CA GLY A 157 6.39 -8.78 5.68
C GLY A 157 7.20 -7.72 6.44
N GLU A 158 8.51 -7.86 6.57
CA GLU A 158 9.37 -6.96 7.34
C GLU A 158 9.59 -5.63 6.61
N ALA A 159 9.49 -4.53 7.38
CA ALA A 159 9.74 -3.20 6.87
C ALA A 159 11.22 -3.02 6.49
N ILE A 160 11.46 -2.59 5.25
CA ILE A 160 12.79 -2.27 4.74
C ILE A 160 12.88 -0.78 4.39
N GLU A 161 14.10 -0.27 4.29
CA GLU A 161 14.32 1.14 3.95
C GLU A 161 13.96 1.42 2.47
N HIS A 162 13.10 2.41 2.26
CA HIS A 162 12.74 2.95 0.96
C HIS A 162 13.14 4.43 0.88
N SER A 163 13.51 4.89 -0.32
CA SER A 163 13.90 6.28 -0.58
C SER A 163 13.11 6.87 -1.75
N GLY A 164 13.07 8.19 -1.86
CA GLY A 164 12.26 8.88 -2.88
C GLY A 164 10.75 8.83 -2.58
N LEU A 165 10.40 8.69 -1.29
CA LEU A 165 9.01 8.60 -0.83
C LEU A 165 8.30 9.95 -0.91
N ASN A 166 7.00 9.89 -1.20
CA ASN A 166 6.02 10.98 -1.18
C ASN A 166 4.77 10.51 -0.43
N GLY A 167 3.90 11.43 0.01
CA GLY A 167 2.70 11.10 0.80
C GLY A 167 2.85 11.56 2.26
N ASP A 168 2.38 10.75 3.21
CA ASP A 168 2.45 11.08 4.64
C ASP A 168 3.90 11.07 5.15
N VAL A 169 4.72 10.17 4.58
CA VAL A 169 6.17 10.10 4.81
C VAL A 169 6.91 10.47 3.54
N THR A 170 7.85 11.40 3.64
CA THR A 170 8.62 11.91 2.50
C THR A 170 10.12 11.64 2.64
N GLY A 171 10.83 11.48 1.53
CA GLY A 171 12.29 11.25 1.55
C GLY A 171 12.63 9.78 1.74
N THR A 172 13.03 9.39 2.95
CA THR A 172 13.45 8.02 3.28
C THR A 172 12.71 7.53 4.53
N GLY A 173 12.32 6.25 4.54
CA GLY A 173 11.65 5.63 5.69
C GLY A 173 11.56 4.11 5.54
N TYR A 174 11.23 3.43 6.63
CA TYR A 174 10.98 1.98 6.62
C TYR A 174 9.53 1.70 6.25
N GLY A 175 9.30 0.74 5.37
CA GLY A 175 7.95 0.40 4.96
C GLY A 175 7.88 -0.94 4.25
N VAL A 176 6.65 -1.35 3.96
CA VAL A 176 6.34 -2.58 3.24
C VAL A 176 5.53 -2.22 2.00
N LEU A 177 5.99 -2.67 0.84
CA LEU A 177 5.28 -2.51 -0.43
C LEU A 177 3.94 -3.26 -0.37
N ILE A 178 2.84 -2.58 -0.70
CA ILE A 178 1.49 -3.19 -0.74
C ILE A 178 0.95 -3.37 -2.15
N ALA A 179 1.44 -2.57 -3.10
CA ALA A 179 1.06 -2.67 -4.51
C ALA A 179 2.04 -1.91 -5.40
N GLN A 180 2.18 -2.36 -6.64
CA GLN A 180 2.70 -1.58 -7.75
C GLN A 180 1.57 -1.41 -8.75
N VAL A 181 1.29 -0.18 -9.17
CA VAL A 181 0.22 0.11 -10.11
C VAL A 181 0.68 1.09 -11.17
N THR A 182 0.28 0.83 -12.40
CA THR A 182 0.55 1.72 -13.53
C THR A 182 -0.74 2.34 -14.00
N VAL A 183 -0.84 3.67 -13.93
CA VAL A 183 -2.11 4.38 -14.16
C VAL A 183 -2.10 5.04 -15.55
N LEU A 184 -3.09 4.70 -16.38
CA LEU A 184 -3.21 5.17 -17.77
C LEU A 184 -4.10 6.41 -17.94
N GLY A 185 -4.34 7.16 -16.86
CA GLY A 185 -5.17 8.37 -16.90
C GLY A 185 -4.48 9.58 -16.30
N ALA A 186 -5.13 10.73 -16.47
CA ALA A 186 -4.60 12.01 -16.04
C ALA A 186 -5.56 12.65 -15.02
N GLY A 187 -4.99 13.17 -13.93
CA GLY A 187 -5.72 13.86 -12.87
C GLY A 187 -4.78 14.63 -11.96
N ASP A 188 -5.36 15.31 -10.96
CA ASP A 188 -4.58 15.98 -9.91
C ASP A 188 -3.76 14.98 -9.07
N TYR A 189 -4.22 13.74 -9.02
CA TYR A 189 -3.58 12.55 -8.46
C TYR A 189 -3.86 11.33 -9.35
N ALA A 190 -3.04 10.29 -9.24
CA ALA A 190 -3.12 9.08 -10.06
C ALA A 190 -4.17 8.08 -9.56
N GLY A 191 -4.38 7.99 -8.25
CA GLY A 191 -5.43 7.16 -7.68
C GLY A 191 -5.53 7.26 -6.17
N SER A 192 -6.37 6.44 -5.56
CA SER A 192 -6.45 6.36 -4.10
C SER A 192 -6.55 4.94 -3.56
N PHE A 193 -6.12 4.78 -2.30
CA PHE A 193 -6.17 3.54 -1.55
C PHE A 193 -6.95 3.71 -0.24
N SER A 194 -7.84 2.77 0.04
CA SER A 194 -8.50 2.59 1.33
C SER A 194 -8.51 1.11 1.69
N GLY A 195 -8.36 0.79 2.98
CA GLY A 195 -8.35 -0.60 3.43
C GLY A 195 -7.89 -0.77 4.86
N LEU A 196 -7.92 -1.99 5.36
CA LEU A 196 -7.37 -2.38 6.65
C LEU A 196 -5.96 -2.92 6.46
N LEU A 197 -5.03 -2.41 7.25
CA LEU A 197 -3.67 -2.91 7.37
C LEU A 197 -3.50 -3.55 8.74
N GLN A 198 -2.85 -4.71 8.77
CA GLN A 198 -2.59 -5.47 9.99
C GLN A 198 -1.16 -5.99 9.99
N GLY A 199 -0.55 -6.03 11.17
CA GLY A 199 0.80 -6.52 11.31
C GLY A 199 1.24 -6.66 12.75
N LYS A 200 2.56 -6.69 12.93
CA LYS A 200 3.20 -6.82 14.24
C LYS A 200 4.33 -5.82 14.40
N THR A 201 4.55 -5.42 15.65
CA THR A 201 5.72 -4.63 16.02
C THR A 201 6.95 -5.52 16.18
N ALA A 202 8.13 -4.91 16.27
CA ALA A 202 9.37 -5.58 16.65
C ALA A 202 9.28 -6.29 18.01
N SER A 203 8.38 -5.86 18.89
CA SER A 203 8.10 -6.50 20.19
C SER A 203 7.10 -7.66 20.09
N GLY A 204 6.51 -7.88 18.92
CA GLY A 204 5.52 -8.94 18.65
C GLY A 204 4.06 -8.55 18.89
N ASP A 205 3.81 -7.31 19.32
CA ASP A 205 2.47 -6.77 19.56
C ASP A 205 1.73 -6.63 18.24
N THR A 206 0.46 -7.02 18.20
CA THR A 206 -0.37 -6.90 17.00
C THR A 206 -0.93 -5.50 16.86
N TRP A 207 -0.87 -4.94 15.66
CA TRP A 207 -1.50 -3.66 15.32
C TRP A 207 -2.47 -3.82 14.16
N GLN A 208 -3.44 -2.90 14.09
CA GLN A 208 -4.39 -2.80 12.99
C GLN A 208 -4.78 -1.33 12.80
N VAL A 209 -4.83 -0.88 11.55
CA VAL A 209 -5.25 0.48 11.19
C VAL A 209 -6.14 0.46 9.95
N GLY A 210 -7.12 1.36 9.89
CA GLY A 210 -7.89 1.64 8.69
C GLY A 210 -7.31 2.85 7.98
N VAL A 211 -6.90 2.67 6.73
CA VAL A 211 -6.46 3.75 5.83
C VAL A 211 -7.67 4.22 5.03
N ASN A 212 -7.90 5.53 5.01
CA ASN A 212 -9.04 6.14 4.32
C ASN A 212 -8.54 7.16 3.31
N ASP A 213 -8.89 6.93 2.04
CA ASP A 213 -8.65 7.81 0.90
C ASP A 213 -7.21 8.35 0.80
N PHE A 214 -6.22 7.45 0.95
CA PHE A 214 -4.83 7.82 0.70
C PHE A 214 -4.62 8.06 -0.79
N GLN A 215 -4.33 9.31 -1.18
CA GLN A 215 -4.10 9.69 -2.57
C GLN A 215 -2.63 9.53 -2.96
N PHE A 216 -2.37 8.93 -4.12
CA PHE A 216 -1.03 8.76 -4.68
C PHE A 216 -0.90 9.39 -6.06
N GLY A 217 0.34 9.71 -6.46
CA GLY A 217 0.63 10.38 -7.73
C GLY A 217 0.16 11.83 -7.78
N ALA A 218 -0.04 12.48 -6.63
CA ALA A 218 -0.42 13.89 -6.58
C ALA A 218 0.72 14.77 -7.13
N ILE A 219 0.40 15.66 -8.06
CA ILE A 219 1.35 16.67 -8.53
C ILE A 219 1.45 17.74 -7.43
N PRO A 220 2.64 17.98 -6.82
CA PRO A 220 2.77 19.02 -5.82
C PRO A 220 2.34 20.36 -6.43
N ALA A 221 1.38 21.04 -5.79
CA ALA A 221 0.89 22.33 -6.28
C ALA A 221 2.10 23.24 -6.57
N PRO A 222 2.13 23.97 -7.71
CA PRO A 222 3.28 24.78 -8.14
C PRO A 222 3.84 25.76 -7.09
N GLY A 223 3.09 26.06 -6.03
CA GLY A 223 3.48 26.94 -4.93
C GLY A 223 4.45 26.36 -3.89
N ALA A 224 4.60 25.03 -3.76
CA ALA A 224 5.46 24.43 -2.74
C ALA A 224 6.96 24.61 -3.04
N LEU A 225 7.34 24.68 -4.32
CA LEU A 225 8.72 24.92 -4.75
C LEU A 225 9.08 26.42 -4.80
N ALA A 226 8.08 27.30 -4.98
CA ALA A 226 8.31 28.75 -5.08
C ALA A 226 8.64 29.41 -3.72
N LEU A 227 8.14 28.86 -2.60
CA LEU A 227 8.37 29.45 -1.28
C LEU A 227 9.80 29.20 -0.76
N LEU A 228 10.45 28.12 -1.18
CA LEU A 228 11.86 27.86 -0.85
C LEU A 228 12.82 28.80 -1.60
N GLY A 229 12.44 29.26 -2.78
CA GLY A 229 13.23 30.20 -3.59
C GLY A 229 13.19 31.65 -3.09
N LEU A 230 12.12 32.08 -2.42
CA LEU A 230 11.99 33.48 -1.95
C LEU A 230 12.61 33.75 -0.57
N ALA A 231 12.86 32.72 0.24
CA ALA A 231 13.49 32.90 1.55
C ALA A 231 14.99 33.27 1.47
N GLY A 232 15.65 33.04 0.32
CA GLY A 232 17.09 33.28 0.13
C GLY A 232 17.48 34.71 -0.27
N LEU A 233 16.53 35.59 -0.61
CA LEU A 233 16.83 36.92 -1.20
C LEU A 233 16.62 38.12 -0.26
N ALA A 234 16.20 37.91 0.99
CA ALA A 234 16.06 38.98 1.97
C ALA A 234 17.35 39.20 2.80
N GLY A 235 18.44 39.59 2.13
CA GLY A 235 19.75 39.75 2.78
C GLY A 235 20.51 41.02 2.38
N ARG A 236 20.43 42.05 3.24
CA ARG A 236 21.44 43.10 3.49
C ARG A 236 21.45 44.36 2.60
N ARG A 237 20.65 45.36 2.98
CA ARG A 237 20.87 46.77 2.58
C ARG A 237 21.81 47.45 3.59
N ARG A 238 23.09 47.63 3.23
CA ARG A 238 24.07 48.44 4.00
C ARG A 238 23.65 49.92 3.98
N ARG A 239 23.45 50.54 5.15
CA ARG A 239 23.41 52.00 5.30
C ARG A 239 24.85 52.55 5.23
N ARG A 240 25.01 53.66 4.51
CA ARG A 240 26.19 54.53 4.58
C ARG A 240 26.11 55.39 5.84
#